data_AF-A0A7X0H969-F1
#
_entry.id   AF-A0A7X0H969-F1
#
_cell.length_a   1.000
_cell.length_b   1.000
_cell.length_c   1.000
_cell.angle_alpha   90.00
_cell.angle_beta   90.00
_cell.angle_gamma   90.00
#
_symmetry.space_group_name_H-M   'P 1'
#
loop_
_entity.id
_entity.type
_entity.pdbx_description
1 polymer ?
#
loop_
_entity_poly.entity_id
_entity_poly.type
_entity_poly.pdbx_seq_one_letter_code
_entity_poly.pdbx_strand_id
1 'polypeptide(L)'
;MTDSDSHHDSPEESPATDTAEPTPASQAPVETPVAVNKNGDEPKPKKPKVVLCPYCGHAQQQSDRCSDCGGLFEPLSRRATQIAMGPWYIRNKNSPFRPGCSYEVLVKMIEAGGVGPMTVLRGPTTRQFWSVARNVPGIAHMLGYCHACGAHVDKDADLKNCPSCDAVFRSVKQRNELGLQFPNRRAAEAAQRSLNRLLGIAPAEADGEVPETTAEDAESMSEDQDQVVAAAAAAGDQAPESIFEQDAGTPAIAAADDQQRDLISDLLGDTVPTPPSAPAPPPDPAPLPDAPPQRAETPAPLTASTPDEPHPAALPPRREINWLVVLLVALNVLVAAAVIAFVATRSGEG
;
A
#
# COMPACT_ATOMS: atom_id res chain seq x y z
N MET A 1 56.25 -36.74 -15.77
CA MET A 1 54.92 -36.63 -16.41
C MET A 1 54.01 -37.50 -15.60
N THR A 2 53.48 -36.94 -14.52
CA THR A 2 52.75 -37.67 -13.49
C THR A 2 51.28 -37.42 -13.68
N ASP A 3 50.58 -38.48 -14.08
CA ASP A 3 49.15 -38.65 -13.95
C ASP A 3 48.73 -38.40 -12.50
N SER A 4 47.64 -37.66 -12.32
CA SER A 4 47.00 -37.49 -11.02
C SER A 4 45.50 -37.58 -11.21
N ASP A 5 45.07 -38.83 -11.40
CA ASP A 5 43.77 -39.35 -11.00
C ASP A 5 43.43 -38.88 -9.59
N SER A 6 42.33 -38.14 -9.44
CA SER A 6 41.75 -37.83 -8.14
C SER A 6 40.28 -38.21 -8.20
N HIS A 7 40.04 -39.44 -7.74
CA HIS A 7 38.76 -39.96 -7.30
C HIS A 7 38.05 -38.93 -6.41
N HIS A 8 36.80 -38.60 -6.73
CA HIS A 8 35.89 -38.05 -5.74
C HIS A 8 34.74 -39.03 -5.52
N ASP A 9 34.89 -39.71 -4.39
CA ASP A 9 33.99 -40.64 -3.74
C ASP A 9 32.58 -40.06 -3.62
N SER A 10 31.60 -40.86 -4.05
CA SER A 10 30.18 -40.62 -3.83
C SER A 10 29.82 -41.08 -2.43
N PRO A 11 29.27 -40.24 -1.53
CA PRO A 11 28.66 -40.77 -0.32
C PRO A 11 27.28 -41.33 -0.64
N GLU A 12 27.19 -42.62 -0.35
CA GLU A 12 26.03 -43.49 -0.27
C GLU A 12 24.81 -42.90 0.47
N GLU A 13 23.65 -43.31 -0.02
CA GLU A 13 22.40 -43.60 0.68
C GLU A 13 22.21 -43.07 2.11
N SER A 14 21.32 -42.08 2.24
CA SER A 14 20.63 -41.81 3.50
C SER A 14 19.40 -42.72 3.62
N PRO A 15 19.19 -43.40 4.77
CA PRO A 15 18.07 -44.29 4.96
C PRO A 15 16.74 -43.52 5.07
N ALA A 16 15.76 -43.97 4.29
CA ALA A 16 14.37 -43.57 4.41
C ALA A 16 13.86 -43.87 5.83
N THR A 17 13.68 -42.82 6.62
CA THR A 17 12.96 -42.88 7.89
C THR A 17 11.49 -42.64 7.59
N ASP A 18 10.75 -43.72 7.37
CA ASP A 18 9.29 -43.79 7.42
C ASP A 18 8.83 -43.37 8.82
N THR A 19 8.64 -42.06 9.02
CA THR A 19 7.91 -41.53 10.18
C THR A 19 6.47 -41.35 9.73
N ALA A 20 5.64 -42.34 10.04
CA ALA A 20 4.20 -42.24 9.87
C ALA A 20 3.67 -40.98 10.59
N GLU A 21 3.22 -40.01 9.82
CA GLU A 21 2.53 -38.81 10.31
C GLU A 21 1.28 -39.25 11.09
N PRO A 22 1.12 -38.87 12.36
CA PRO A 22 -0.13 -39.08 13.08
C PRO A 22 -1.20 -38.22 12.43
N THR A 23 -2.23 -38.87 11.87
CA THR A 23 -3.45 -38.23 11.39
C THR A 23 -3.99 -37.28 12.46
N PRO A 24 -4.12 -35.97 12.21
CA PRO A 24 -4.65 -35.05 13.20
C PRO A 24 -6.13 -35.38 13.41
N ALA A 25 -6.42 -35.95 14.58
CA ALA A 25 -7.78 -36.17 15.04
C ALA A 25 -8.55 -34.85 14.95
N SER A 26 -9.68 -34.90 14.25
CA SER A 26 -10.67 -33.84 14.13
C SER A 26 -11.06 -33.37 15.54
N GLN A 27 -10.49 -32.24 15.98
CA GLN A 27 -10.87 -31.61 17.23
C GLN A 27 -12.19 -30.89 17.00
N ALA A 28 -13.25 -31.43 17.59
CA ALA A 28 -14.52 -30.73 17.72
C ALA A 28 -14.28 -29.34 18.35
N PRO A 29 -15.00 -28.30 17.93
CA PRO A 29 -14.84 -26.96 18.47
C PRO A 29 -15.11 -26.99 19.98
N VAL A 30 -14.05 -26.82 20.76
CA VAL A 30 -14.14 -26.60 22.21
C VAL A 30 -14.79 -25.24 22.39
N GLU A 31 -16.06 -25.24 22.78
CA GLU A 31 -16.78 -24.03 23.19
C GLU A 31 -16.11 -23.47 24.44
N THR A 32 -15.21 -22.52 24.27
CA THR A 32 -14.58 -21.83 25.39
C THR A 32 -15.67 -21.09 26.17
N PRO A 33 -15.88 -21.37 27.46
CA PRO A 33 -16.89 -20.69 28.26
C PRO A 33 -16.56 -19.20 28.29
N VAL A 34 -17.50 -18.39 27.81
CA VAL A 34 -17.44 -16.92 27.83
C VAL A 34 -17.38 -16.50 29.29
N ALA A 35 -16.18 -16.15 29.77
CA ALA A 35 -15.99 -15.63 31.11
C ALA A 35 -16.79 -14.34 31.28
N VAL A 36 -17.88 -14.41 32.04
CA VAL A 36 -18.69 -13.25 32.44
C VAL A 36 -17.83 -12.41 33.37
N ASN A 37 -17.25 -11.33 32.85
CA ASN A 37 -16.53 -10.34 33.65
C ASN A 37 -17.54 -9.62 34.56
N LYS A 38 -17.44 -9.81 35.88
CA LYS A 38 -18.34 -9.25 36.91
C LYS A 38 -18.06 -7.80 37.29
N ASN A 39 -17.11 -7.14 36.62
CA ASN A 39 -16.81 -5.73 36.88
C ASN A 39 -17.69 -4.90 35.93
N GLY A 40 -18.65 -4.16 36.49
CA GLY A 40 -19.66 -3.37 35.78
C GLY A 40 -19.13 -2.15 35.00
N ASP A 41 -17.96 -2.27 34.38
CA ASP A 41 -17.48 -1.30 33.41
C ASP A 41 -18.25 -1.48 32.11
N GLU A 42 -19.20 -0.57 31.86
CA GLU A 42 -19.93 -0.49 30.61
C GLU A 42 -18.94 -0.44 29.44
N PRO A 43 -18.95 -1.43 28.51
CA PRO A 43 -17.95 -1.52 27.48
C PRO A 43 -18.12 -0.36 26.51
N LYS A 44 -17.23 0.64 26.59
CA LYS A 44 -17.18 1.75 25.64
C LYS A 44 -17.19 1.21 24.19
N PRO A 45 -18.05 1.73 23.30
CA PRO A 45 -18.15 1.25 21.93
C PRO A 45 -16.78 1.36 21.25
N LYS A 46 -16.24 0.21 20.81
CA LYS A 46 -14.97 0.16 20.11
C LYS A 46 -15.15 0.79 18.73
N LYS A 47 -14.35 1.80 18.41
CA LYS A 47 -14.33 2.40 17.06
C LYS A 47 -14.12 1.29 16.03
N PRO A 48 -14.93 1.22 14.95
CA PRO A 48 -14.81 0.17 13.94
C PRO A 48 -13.41 0.21 13.31
N LYS A 49 -12.78 -0.97 13.21
CA LYS A 49 -11.46 -1.10 12.59
C LYS A 49 -11.63 -1.17 11.07
N VAL A 50 -11.05 -0.21 10.36
CA VAL A 50 -10.96 -0.25 8.90
C VAL A 50 -9.82 -1.18 8.49
N VAL A 51 -10.10 -2.12 7.61
CA VAL A 51 -9.16 -3.08 7.04
C VAL A 51 -9.10 -2.93 5.53
N LEU A 52 -7.90 -3.13 4.95
CA LEU A 52 -7.73 -3.16 3.50
C LEU A 52 -7.94 -4.58 2.97
N CYS A 53 -8.67 -4.71 1.86
CA CYS A 53 -8.79 -5.97 1.13
C CYS A 53 -7.41 -6.37 0.59
N PRO A 54 -6.92 -7.59 0.89
CA PRO A 54 -5.62 -8.06 0.42
C PRO A 54 -5.54 -8.21 -1.11
N TYR A 55 -6.68 -8.28 -1.80
CA TYR A 55 -6.76 -8.53 -3.25
C TYR A 55 -6.85 -7.23 -4.06
N CYS A 56 -7.86 -6.39 -3.79
CA CYS A 56 -8.10 -5.16 -4.55
C CYS A 56 -7.70 -3.88 -3.81
N GLY A 57 -7.35 -3.97 -2.52
CA GLY A 57 -6.94 -2.84 -1.68
C GLY A 57 -8.08 -1.98 -1.16
N HIS A 58 -9.35 -2.39 -1.34
CA HIS A 58 -10.54 -1.67 -0.85
C HIS A 58 -10.52 -1.53 0.67
N ALA A 59 -10.74 -0.31 1.17
CA ALA A 59 -10.85 -0.04 2.60
C ALA A 59 -12.28 -0.29 3.04
N GLN A 60 -12.47 -1.18 4.01
CA GLN A 60 -13.80 -1.60 4.48
C GLN A 60 -13.78 -1.89 5.98
N GLN A 61 -14.96 -2.09 6.56
CA GLN A 61 -15.08 -2.63 7.91
C GLN A 61 -14.60 -4.09 7.95
N GLN A 62 -14.21 -4.56 9.14
CA GLN A 62 -13.76 -5.93 9.33
C GLN A 62 -14.87 -6.93 8.98
N SER A 63 -14.63 -7.72 7.93
CA SER A 63 -15.52 -8.78 7.43
C SER A 63 -14.69 -9.98 6.97
N ASP A 64 -15.34 -11.09 6.64
CA ASP A 64 -14.74 -12.28 6.04
C ASP A 64 -14.53 -12.15 4.51
N ARG A 65 -15.30 -11.28 3.85
CA ARG A 65 -15.25 -11.04 2.40
C ARG A 65 -15.06 -9.57 2.05
N CYS A 66 -14.45 -9.30 0.90
CA CYS A 66 -14.42 -7.96 0.37
C CYS A 66 -15.80 -7.52 -0.15
N SER A 67 -16.27 -6.36 0.29
CA SER A 67 -17.49 -5.70 -0.18
C SER A 67 -17.41 -5.22 -1.64
N ASP A 68 -16.20 -5.04 -2.16
CA ASP A 68 -15.94 -4.52 -3.51
C ASP A 68 -15.69 -5.67 -4.52
N CYS A 69 -14.71 -6.54 -4.24
CA CYS A 69 -14.33 -7.62 -5.16
C CYS A 69 -14.87 -9.01 -4.77
N GLY A 70 -15.61 -9.14 -3.67
CA GLY A 70 -16.14 -10.43 -3.19
C GLY A 70 -15.10 -11.43 -2.65
N GLY A 71 -13.81 -11.07 -2.66
CA GLY A 71 -12.72 -11.97 -2.30
C GLY A 71 -12.77 -12.40 -0.83
N LEU A 72 -12.64 -13.71 -0.58
CA LEU A 72 -12.69 -14.31 0.75
C LEU A 72 -11.34 -14.20 1.47
N PHE A 73 -11.32 -13.76 2.72
CA PHE A 73 -10.10 -13.47 3.50
C PHE A 73 -9.48 -14.71 4.16
N GLU A 74 -9.67 -15.89 3.56
CA GLU A 74 -9.18 -17.17 4.06
C GLU A 74 -7.64 -17.27 3.94
N PRO A 75 -6.96 -17.95 4.89
CA PRO A 75 -5.52 -18.21 4.83
C PRO A 75 -5.02 -18.79 3.50
N LEU A 76 -5.77 -19.71 2.86
CA LEU A 76 -5.36 -20.30 1.57
C LEU A 76 -5.36 -19.29 0.43
N SER A 77 -6.42 -18.47 0.32
CA SER A 77 -6.50 -17.41 -0.69
C SER A 77 -5.43 -16.33 -0.49
N ARG A 78 -5.09 -16.03 0.77
CA ARG A 78 -3.97 -15.14 1.13
C ARG A 78 -2.63 -15.74 0.69
N ARG A 79 -2.40 -17.03 0.93
CA ARG A 79 -1.18 -17.74 0.51
C ARG A 79 -1.03 -17.75 -1.00
N ALA A 80 -2.11 -17.98 -1.75
CA ALA A 80 -2.10 -17.89 -3.22
C ALA A 80 -1.64 -16.52 -3.71
N THR A 81 -2.14 -15.44 -3.08
CA THR A 81 -1.77 -14.06 -3.45
C THR A 81 -0.31 -13.74 -3.15
N GLN A 82 0.26 -14.33 -2.11
CA GLN A 82 1.67 -14.14 -1.74
C GLN A 82 2.64 -14.77 -2.74
N ILE A 83 2.24 -15.86 -3.40
CA ILE A 83 3.08 -16.55 -4.40
C ILE A 83 3.22 -15.70 -5.68
N ALA A 84 2.18 -14.93 -6.02
CA ALA A 84 2.21 -13.99 -7.13
C ALA A 84 3.10 -12.78 -6.80
N MET A 85 4.41 -12.94 -7.03
CA MET A 85 5.40 -11.87 -6.87
C MET A 85 5.32 -10.89 -8.03
N GLY A 86 5.02 -9.63 -7.72
CA GLY A 86 5.00 -8.56 -8.70
C GLY A 86 5.89 -7.36 -8.33
N PRO A 87 6.04 -6.41 -9.28
CA PRO A 87 6.58 -5.07 -9.03
C PRO A 87 5.79 -4.31 -7.94
N TRP A 88 6.17 -3.06 -7.68
CA TRP A 88 5.38 -2.18 -6.82
C TRP A 88 4.13 -1.70 -7.54
N TYR A 89 2.98 -1.79 -6.89
CA TYR A 89 1.70 -1.28 -7.40
C TYR A 89 1.18 -0.16 -6.52
N ILE A 90 0.68 0.88 -7.15
CA ILE A 90 0.04 2.03 -6.52
C ILE A 90 -1.45 1.94 -6.82
N ARG A 91 -2.28 1.89 -5.78
CA ARG A 91 -3.72 1.83 -5.98
C ARG A 91 -4.24 3.19 -6.42
N ASN A 92 -4.85 3.24 -7.59
CA ASN A 92 -5.59 4.40 -8.06
C ASN A 92 -6.98 3.95 -8.54
N LYS A 93 -8.04 4.48 -7.93
CA LYS A 93 -9.43 4.14 -8.30
C LYS A 93 -9.76 4.55 -9.75
N ASN A 94 -9.15 5.64 -10.22
CA ASN A 94 -9.37 6.16 -11.57
C ASN A 94 -8.55 5.42 -12.64
N SER A 95 -7.56 4.62 -12.23
CA SER A 95 -6.70 3.85 -13.13
C SER A 95 -6.36 2.51 -12.48
N PRO A 96 -7.30 1.54 -12.49
CA PRO A 96 -7.13 0.25 -11.80
C PRO A 96 -6.08 -0.66 -12.45
N PHE A 97 -5.73 -0.42 -13.72
CA PHE A 97 -4.84 -1.26 -14.52
C PHE A 97 -3.46 -0.65 -14.77
N ARG A 98 -2.94 0.16 -13.83
CA ARG A 98 -1.57 0.67 -14.00
C ARG A 98 -0.57 -0.48 -13.93
N PRO A 99 0.39 -0.55 -14.86
CA PRO A 99 1.51 -1.48 -14.72
C PRO A 99 2.24 -1.16 -13.42
N GLY A 100 2.79 -2.18 -12.77
CA GLY A 100 3.62 -1.94 -11.61
C GLY A 100 4.93 -1.24 -11.99
N CYS A 101 5.59 -0.66 -11.00
CA CYS A 101 6.81 0.12 -11.13
C CYS A 101 7.96 -0.50 -10.32
N SER A 102 9.20 -0.10 -10.63
CA SER A 102 10.36 -0.46 -9.83
C SER A 102 10.41 0.34 -8.52
N TYR A 103 11.25 -0.09 -7.58
CA TYR A 103 11.44 0.64 -6.32
C TYR A 103 12.00 2.04 -6.56
N GLU A 104 12.94 2.19 -7.49
CA GLU A 104 13.58 3.46 -7.85
C GLU A 104 12.57 4.45 -8.42
N VAL A 105 11.65 3.97 -9.27
CA VAL A 105 10.55 4.80 -9.79
C VAL A 105 9.61 5.20 -8.66
N LEU A 106 9.30 4.29 -7.73
CA LEU A 106 8.48 4.60 -6.57
C LEU A 106 9.13 5.68 -5.68
N VAL A 107 10.45 5.61 -5.45
CA VAL A 107 11.20 6.64 -4.71
C VAL A 107 11.09 8.00 -5.38
N LYS A 108 11.34 8.08 -6.69
CA LYS A 108 11.18 9.34 -7.46
C LYS A 108 9.74 9.89 -7.38
N MET A 109 8.73 9.03 -7.36
CA MET A 109 7.34 9.45 -7.17
C MET A 109 7.05 9.97 -5.76
N ILE A 110 7.71 9.45 -4.73
CA ILE A 110 7.62 9.96 -3.35
C ILE A 110 8.28 11.33 -3.25
N GLU A 111 9.49 11.49 -3.82
CA GLU A 111 10.20 12.77 -3.88
C GLU A 111 9.40 13.84 -4.63
N ALA A 112 8.74 13.46 -5.73
CA ALA A 112 7.86 14.33 -6.49
C ALA A 112 6.49 14.60 -5.81
N GLY A 113 6.21 14.00 -4.65
CA GLY A 113 4.94 14.16 -3.93
C GLY A 113 3.75 13.39 -4.52
N GLY A 114 3.96 12.58 -5.57
CA GLY A 114 2.89 11.76 -6.18
C GLY A 114 2.45 10.57 -5.32
N VAL A 115 3.24 10.18 -4.32
CA VAL A 115 2.92 9.14 -3.33
C VAL A 115 3.02 9.75 -1.94
N GLY A 116 1.89 9.81 -1.24
CA GLY A 116 1.79 10.34 0.12
C GLY A 116 1.70 9.24 1.19
N PRO A 117 1.68 9.62 2.48
CA PRO A 117 1.62 8.68 3.60
C PRO A 117 0.35 7.82 3.62
N MET A 118 -0.76 8.32 3.06
CA MET A 118 -2.05 7.62 3.01
C MET A 118 -2.27 6.86 1.70
N THR A 119 -1.34 6.93 0.75
CA THR A 119 -1.43 6.17 -0.51
C THR A 119 -1.42 4.67 -0.21
N VAL A 120 -2.27 3.91 -0.91
CA VAL A 120 -2.34 2.46 -0.76
C VAL A 120 -1.38 1.81 -1.76
N LEU A 121 -0.41 1.06 -1.24
CA LEU A 121 0.66 0.42 -1.99
C LEU A 121 0.61 -1.10 -1.80
N ARG A 122 1.04 -1.82 -2.83
CA ARG A 122 1.33 -3.25 -2.75
C ARG A 122 2.73 -3.46 -3.30
N GLY A 123 3.52 -4.29 -2.63
CA GLY A 123 4.84 -4.61 -3.13
C GLY A 123 5.51 -5.74 -2.36
N PRO A 124 6.80 -5.96 -2.64
CA PRO A 124 7.53 -7.06 -2.04
C PRO A 124 7.62 -6.98 -0.50
N THR A 125 7.85 -5.80 0.09
CA THR A 125 7.93 -5.66 1.56
C THR A 125 6.59 -5.71 2.27
N THR A 126 5.47 -5.64 1.53
CA THR A 126 4.12 -5.80 2.08
C THR A 126 3.62 -7.23 2.04
N ARG A 127 4.50 -8.20 1.72
CA ARG A 127 4.15 -9.59 1.44
C ARG A 127 3.07 -9.69 0.36
N GLN A 128 3.15 -8.82 -0.65
CA GLN A 128 2.19 -8.75 -1.76
C GLN A 128 0.75 -8.40 -1.34
N PHE A 129 0.52 -7.86 -0.14
CA PHE A 129 -0.78 -7.32 0.24
C PHE A 129 -0.81 -5.79 0.12
N TRP A 130 -2.01 -5.26 -0.09
CA TRP A 130 -2.23 -3.82 -0.04
C TRP A 130 -2.06 -3.29 1.39
N SER A 131 -1.26 -2.25 1.54
CA SER A 131 -0.99 -1.56 2.81
C SER A 131 -0.94 -0.06 2.58
N VAL A 132 -1.20 0.72 3.63
CA VAL A 132 -1.04 2.18 3.60
C VAL A 132 0.46 2.51 3.66
N ALA A 133 0.93 3.42 2.81
CA ALA A 133 2.35 3.70 2.60
C ALA A 133 3.14 4.02 3.88
N ARG A 134 2.53 4.74 4.84
CA ARG A 134 3.11 5.01 6.17
C ARG A 134 3.42 3.76 7.01
N ASN A 135 2.84 2.60 6.67
CA ASN A 135 3.04 1.33 7.37
C ASN A 135 3.95 0.37 6.57
N VAL A 136 4.45 0.77 5.40
CA VAL A 136 5.21 -0.12 4.50
C VAL A 136 6.70 -0.10 4.86
N PRO A 137 7.31 -1.24 5.24
CA PRO A 137 8.75 -1.31 5.49
C PRO A 137 9.55 -0.90 4.26
N GLY A 138 10.60 -0.08 4.48
CA GLY A 138 11.41 0.49 3.41
C GLY A 138 10.80 1.72 2.73
N ILE A 139 9.51 2.00 2.87
CA ILE A 139 8.86 3.18 2.27
C ILE A 139 8.46 4.23 3.31
N ALA A 140 7.94 3.79 4.46
CA ALA A 140 7.36 4.67 5.47
C ALA A 140 8.30 5.79 5.95
N HIS A 141 9.60 5.49 6.12
CA HIS A 141 10.58 6.46 6.63
C HIS A 141 10.81 7.61 5.64
N MET A 142 10.79 7.34 4.33
CA MET A 142 10.84 8.37 3.27
C MET A 142 9.60 9.27 3.30
N LEU A 143 8.49 8.77 3.85
CA LEU A 143 7.25 9.52 4.06
C LEU A 143 7.19 10.20 5.44
N GLY A 144 8.24 10.08 6.25
CA GLY A 144 8.34 10.70 7.58
C GLY A 144 7.68 9.89 8.69
N TYR A 145 7.49 8.58 8.50
CA TYR A 145 6.87 7.71 9.50
C TYR A 145 7.68 6.43 9.76
N CYS A 146 7.68 5.97 11.02
CA CYS A 146 8.14 4.64 11.35
C CYS A 146 7.08 3.59 10.96
N HIS A 147 7.46 2.61 10.14
CA HIS A 147 6.56 1.53 9.73
C HIS A 147 6.06 0.64 10.88
N ALA A 148 6.79 0.57 12.00
CA ALA A 148 6.47 -0.32 13.13
C ALA A 148 5.59 0.37 14.18
N CYS A 149 6.01 1.52 14.70
CA CYS A 149 5.27 2.23 15.76
C CYS A 149 4.42 3.40 15.26
N GLY A 150 4.57 3.83 14.00
CA GLY A 150 3.86 4.98 13.44
C GLY A 150 4.36 6.35 13.91
N ALA A 151 5.46 6.41 14.69
CA ALA A 151 6.05 7.67 15.12
C ALA A 151 6.56 8.48 13.92
N HIS A 152 6.44 9.80 14.01
CA HIS A 152 7.00 10.69 13.00
C HIS A 152 8.53 10.62 13.03
N VAL A 153 9.16 10.55 11.87
CA VAL A 153 10.62 10.58 11.71
C VAL A 153 11.00 11.65 10.72
N ASP A 154 12.18 12.24 10.92
CA ASP A 154 12.73 13.19 9.97
C ASP A 154 13.16 12.44 8.70
N LYS A 155 12.80 12.98 7.54
CA LYS A 155 13.09 12.39 6.22
C LYS A 155 14.51 12.68 5.78
N ASP A 156 15.05 13.82 6.19
CA ASP A 156 16.36 14.33 5.74
C ASP A 156 17.49 13.85 6.67
N ALA A 157 17.14 13.28 7.82
CA ALA A 157 18.11 12.69 8.72
C ALA A 157 18.51 11.30 8.21
N ASP A 158 19.81 11.04 8.08
CA ASP A 158 20.40 9.72 7.75
C ASP A 158 20.22 8.69 8.89
N LEU A 159 19.00 8.54 9.39
CA LEU A 159 18.62 7.64 10.46
C LEU A 159 18.57 6.20 9.93
N LYS A 160 19.35 5.32 10.54
CA LYS A 160 19.30 3.88 10.25
C LYS A 160 18.18 3.17 11.00
N ASN A 161 17.70 3.75 12.10
CA ASN A 161 16.75 3.16 13.02
C ASN A 161 15.75 4.21 13.53
N CYS A 162 14.55 3.76 13.90
CA CYS A 162 13.56 4.62 14.53
C CYS A 162 13.97 5.00 15.97
N PRO A 163 14.01 6.29 16.34
CA PRO A 163 14.39 6.69 17.70
C PRO A 163 13.39 6.27 18.78
N SER A 164 12.14 5.96 18.41
CA SER A 164 11.08 5.59 19.37
C SER A 164 10.97 4.10 19.66
N CYS A 165 11.29 3.24 18.68
CA CYS A 165 11.11 1.78 18.81
C CYS A 165 12.27 0.94 18.27
N ASP A 166 13.35 1.59 17.81
CA ASP A 166 14.55 0.97 17.24
C ASP A 166 14.31 0.10 15.98
N ALA A 167 13.16 0.25 15.32
CA ALA A 167 12.90 -0.42 14.05
C ALA A 167 13.88 0.05 12.96
N VAL A 168 14.54 -0.90 12.29
CA VAL A 168 15.55 -0.61 11.26
C VAL A 168 14.90 -0.07 9.98
N PHE A 169 15.46 1.01 9.44
CA PHE A 169 15.14 1.56 8.12
C PHE A 169 16.11 1.00 7.08
N ARG A 170 15.78 -0.19 6.55
CA ARG A 170 16.54 -0.76 5.43
C ARG A 170 16.08 -0.13 4.13
N SER A 171 17.01 0.48 3.38
CA SER A 171 16.79 0.73 1.96
C SER A 171 16.85 -0.60 1.25
N VAL A 172 15.78 -0.96 0.52
CA VAL A 172 15.76 -2.28 -0.13
C VAL A 172 16.21 -2.14 -1.56
N LYS A 173 17.51 -2.40 -1.78
CA LYS A 173 18.12 -2.31 -3.11
C LYS A 173 18.08 -3.65 -3.85
N GLN A 174 18.05 -4.78 -3.14
CA GLN A 174 18.03 -6.10 -3.77
C GLN A 174 16.70 -6.81 -3.61
N ARG A 175 16.24 -7.45 -4.69
CA ARG A 175 15.01 -8.26 -4.71
C ARG A 175 14.99 -9.32 -3.60
N ASN A 176 16.14 -9.93 -3.34
CA ASN A 176 16.29 -11.02 -2.37
C ASN A 176 16.23 -10.54 -0.91
N GLU A 177 16.42 -9.24 -0.67
CA GLU A 177 16.40 -8.64 0.68
C GLU A 177 14.99 -8.17 1.09
N LEU A 178 13.99 -8.27 0.20
CA LEU A 178 12.62 -7.78 0.41
C LEU A 178 11.79 -8.67 1.37
N GLY A 179 12.41 -9.62 2.09
CA GLY A 179 11.70 -10.57 2.95
C GLY A 179 10.80 -11.53 2.17
N LEU A 180 11.19 -11.83 0.92
CA LEU A 180 10.47 -12.77 0.07
C LEU A 180 10.59 -14.19 0.64
N GLN A 181 9.47 -14.92 0.67
CA GLN A 181 9.49 -16.35 0.99
C GLN A 181 10.21 -17.17 -0.09
N PHE A 182 10.24 -16.65 -1.34
CA PHE A 182 10.84 -17.33 -2.49
C PHE A 182 11.84 -16.41 -3.18
N PRO A 183 13.14 -16.75 -3.19
CA PRO A 183 14.20 -15.86 -3.68
C PRO A 183 14.21 -15.71 -5.22
N ASN A 184 13.65 -16.68 -5.95
CA ASN A 184 13.65 -16.66 -7.41
C ASN A 184 12.33 -17.22 -7.99
N ARG A 185 12.12 -17.01 -9.30
CA ARG A 185 10.92 -17.44 -10.02
C ARG A 185 10.69 -18.95 -9.92
N ARG A 186 11.76 -19.75 -10.04
CA ARG A 186 11.72 -21.22 -9.93
C ARG A 186 11.19 -21.68 -8.57
N ALA A 187 11.64 -21.04 -7.48
CA ALA A 187 11.16 -21.33 -6.13
C ALA A 187 9.68 -20.96 -5.95
N ALA A 188 9.24 -19.84 -6.52
CA ALA A 188 7.83 -19.44 -6.50
C ALA A 188 6.95 -20.41 -7.31
N GLU A 189 7.40 -20.87 -8.48
CA GLU A 189 6.71 -21.89 -9.28
C GLU A 189 6.61 -23.23 -8.54
N ALA A 190 7.67 -23.66 -7.86
CA ALA A 190 7.65 -24.85 -7.02
C ALA A 190 6.64 -24.73 -5.87
N ALA A 191 6.57 -23.57 -5.22
CA ALA A 191 5.59 -23.29 -4.18
C ALA A 191 4.15 -23.27 -4.73
N GLN A 192 3.95 -22.72 -5.93
CA GLN A 192 2.65 -22.75 -6.61
C GLN A 192 2.19 -24.19 -6.88
N ARG A 193 3.09 -25.05 -7.37
CA ARG A 193 2.80 -26.48 -7.57
C ARG A 193 2.38 -27.17 -6.28
N SER A 194 3.06 -26.88 -5.16
CA SER A 194 2.71 -27.41 -3.84
C SER A 194 1.32 -26.94 -3.38
N LEU A 195 1.01 -25.64 -3.57
CA LEU A 195 -0.32 -25.10 -3.25
C LEU A 195 -1.43 -25.75 -4.09
N ASN A 196 -1.21 -25.96 -5.38
CA ASN A 196 -2.19 -26.62 -6.25
C ASN A 196 -2.51 -28.05 -5.77
N ARG A 197 -1.51 -28.81 -5.31
CA ARG A 197 -1.74 -30.14 -4.72
C ARG A 197 -2.63 -30.07 -3.47
N LEU A 198 -2.39 -29.10 -2.59
CA LEU A 198 -3.21 -28.92 -1.38
C LEU A 198 -4.66 -28.55 -1.70
N LEU A 199 -4.88 -27.82 -2.79
CA LEU A 199 -6.22 -27.46 -3.25
C LEU A 199 -6.91 -28.58 -4.04
N GLY A 200 -6.24 -29.72 -4.26
CA GLY A 200 -6.76 -30.79 -5.13
C GLY A 200 -6.93 -30.37 -6.59
N ILE A 201 -6.33 -29.24 -6.99
CA ILE A 201 -6.30 -28.79 -8.38
C ILE A 201 -5.19 -29.60 -9.03
N ALA A 202 -5.55 -30.65 -9.77
CA ALA A 202 -4.60 -31.40 -10.57
C ALA A 202 -3.80 -30.39 -11.43
N PRO A 203 -2.46 -30.45 -11.43
CA PRO A 203 -1.71 -29.66 -12.38
C PRO A 203 -2.28 -30.01 -13.76
N ALA A 204 -2.63 -28.99 -14.56
CA ALA A 204 -2.93 -29.25 -15.96
C ALA A 204 -1.71 -29.99 -16.50
N GLU A 205 -1.86 -31.29 -16.77
CA GLU A 205 -0.78 -32.08 -17.32
C GLU A 205 -0.40 -31.34 -18.60
N ALA A 206 0.81 -30.79 -18.59
CA ALA A 206 1.36 -30.15 -19.76
C ALA A 206 1.72 -31.30 -20.69
N ASP A 207 0.71 -31.92 -21.31
CA ASP A 207 0.83 -33.02 -22.27
C ASP A 207 1.47 -32.57 -23.59
N GLY A 208 2.07 -31.38 -23.61
CA GLY A 208 3.08 -31.01 -24.57
C GLY A 208 4.44 -31.26 -23.96
N GLU A 209 5.03 -32.39 -24.29
CA GLU A 209 6.47 -32.65 -24.23
C GLU A 209 7.19 -31.40 -24.77
N VAL A 210 7.65 -30.53 -23.86
CA VAL A 210 8.55 -29.44 -24.25
C VAL A 210 9.79 -30.19 -24.73
N PRO A 211 10.13 -30.16 -26.04
CA PRO A 211 11.31 -30.86 -26.51
C PRO A 211 12.46 -30.39 -25.64
N GLU A 212 13.10 -31.35 -24.98
CA GLU A 212 14.31 -31.15 -24.21
C GLU A 212 15.32 -30.54 -25.19
N THR A 213 15.39 -29.20 -25.22
CA THR A 213 16.44 -28.48 -25.92
C THR A 213 17.72 -28.90 -25.22
N THR A 214 18.39 -29.87 -25.83
CA THR A 214 19.70 -30.35 -25.45
C THR A 214 20.63 -29.14 -25.40
N ALA A 215 21.48 -29.11 -24.38
CA ALA A 215 22.38 -27.98 -24.09
C ALA A 215 23.35 -27.65 -25.25
N GLU A 216 23.42 -28.50 -26.28
CA GLU A 216 24.30 -28.35 -27.44
C GLU A 216 23.80 -27.30 -28.46
N ASP A 217 22.51 -26.95 -28.49
CA ASP A 217 21.97 -25.92 -29.41
C ASP A 217 21.98 -24.50 -28.83
N ALA A 218 22.31 -24.33 -27.53
CA ALA A 218 22.31 -23.02 -26.88
C ALA A 218 23.62 -22.22 -27.05
N GLU A 219 24.73 -22.87 -27.41
CA GLU A 219 26.01 -22.18 -27.67
C GLU A 219 26.11 -21.58 -29.08
N SER A 220 25.20 -21.94 -30.01
CA SER A 220 25.22 -21.44 -31.40
C SER A 220 24.52 -20.08 -31.61
N MET A 221 23.83 -19.52 -30.60
CA MET A 221 23.05 -18.28 -30.77
C MET A 221 23.56 -17.08 -29.94
N SER A 222 24.70 -17.20 -29.25
CA SER A 222 25.26 -16.11 -28.43
C SER A 222 26.34 -15.26 -29.10
N GLU A 223 26.88 -15.64 -30.27
CA GLU A 223 27.97 -14.87 -30.90
C GLU A 223 27.52 -13.72 -31.82
N ASP A 224 26.27 -13.69 -32.30
CA ASP A 224 25.79 -12.62 -33.19
C ASP A 224 25.16 -11.42 -32.47
N GLN A 225 24.95 -11.49 -31.15
CA GLN A 225 24.30 -10.40 -30.39
C GLN A 225 25.27 -9.33 -29.86
N ASP A 226 26.57 -9.63 -29.76
CA ASP A 226 27.58 -8.64 -29.36
C ASP A 226 28.00 -7.71 -30.50
N GLN A 227 27.71 -8.05 -31.76
CA GLN A 227 28.09 -7.21 -32.90
C GLN A 227 27.13 -6.02 -33.13
N VAL A 228 25.90 -6.07 -32.62
CA VAL A 228 24.93 -4.96 -32.72
C VAL A 228 25.07 -3.89 -31.63
N VAL A 229 25.81 -4.16 -30.55
CA VAL A 229 26.06 -3.16 -29.49
C VAL A 229 27.37 -2.40 -29.69
N ALA A 230 28.35 -2.97 -30.40
CA ALA A 230 29.62 -2.30 -30.69
C ALA A 230 29.53 -1.24 -31.81
N ALA A 231 28.53 -1.30 -32.69
CA ALA A 231 28.35 -0.32 -33.78
C ALA A 231 27.71 1.01 -33.32
N ALA A 232 27.16 1.09 -32.10
CA ALA A 232 26.52 2.30 -31.59
C ALA A 232 27.49 3.24 -30.83
N ALA A 233 28.73 2.82 -30.57
CA ALA A 233 29.70 3.59 -29.80
C ALA A 233 30.72 4.39 -30.65
N ALA A 234 30.68 4.28 -31.99
CA ALA A 234 31.71 4.85 -32.87
C ALA A 234 31.21 5.96 -33.81
N ALA A 235 29.99 6.48 -33.63
CA ALA A 235 29.46 7.55 -34.47
C ALA A 235 28.97 8.75 -33.64
N GLY A 236 29.67 9.87 -33.76
CA GLY A 236 28.99 11.17 -33.75
C GLY A 236 29.36 12.15 -32.64
N ASP A 237 30.65 12.47 -32.50
CA ASP A 237 31.09 13.78 -31.97
C ASP A 237 30.91 14.83 -33.08
N GLN A 238 29.66 15.27 -33.32
CA GLN A 238 29.33 16.47 -34.08
C GLN A 238 28.08 17.14 -33.49
N ALA A 239 28.31 18.22 -32.76
CA ALA A 239 27.28 19.18 -32.38
C ALA A 239 26.78 19.95 -33.61
N PRO A 240 25.48 20.18 -33.71
CA PRO A 240 24.97 21.39 -34.32
C PRO A 240 24.51 22.37 -33.23
N GLU A 241 25.20 23.50 -33.17
CA GLU A 241 24.64 24.71 -32.59
C GLU A 241 23.39 25.14 -33.38
N SER A 242 22.49 25.82 -32.66
CA SER A 242 21.51 26.79 -33.15
C SER A 242 20.04 26.36 -33.24
N ILE A 243 19.23 27.23 -32.63
CA ILE A 243 17.83 27.53 -32.90
C ILE A 243 16.83 26.58 -32.22
N PHE A 244 16.41 26.94 -31.00
CA PHE A 244 14.98 27.06 -30.66
C PHE A 244 14.84 27.95 -29.41
N GLU A 245 14.72 29.25 -29.66
CA GLU A 245 14.00 30.18 -28.78
C GLU A 245 12.53 29.79 -28.80
N GLN A 246 11.95 29.38 -27.67
CA GLN A 246 10.50 29.41 -27.47
C GLN A 246 10.13 29.44 -25.98
N ASP A 247 9.73 30.65 -25.60
CA ASP A 247 8.70 31.06 -24.65
C ASP A 247 8.39 30.26 -23.39
N ALA A 248 8.50 31.02 -22.29
CA ALA A 248 7.99 30.72 -20.97
C ALA A 248 6.46 30.56 -20.96
N GLY A 249 6.00 29.50 -20.31
CA GLY A 249 4.58 29.25 -20.08
C GLY A 249 4.35 28.30 -18.92
N THR A 250 4.76 28.70 -17.72
CA THR A 250 4.37 28.02 -16.47
C THR A 250 2.94 28.41 -16.11
N PRO A 251 2.04 27.45 -15.87
CA PRO A 251 1.11 27.64 -14.78
C PRO A 251 0.93 26.42 -13.87
N ALA A 252 0.86 26.74 -12.57
CA ALA A 252 -0.04 26.17 -11.57
C ALA A 252 0.02 24.65 -11.30
N ILE A 253 0.89 24.24 -10.38
CA ILE A 253 0.76 22.95 -9.64
C ILE A 253 0.56 23.19 -8.12
N ALA A 254 0.22 24.40 -7.70
CA ALA A 254 0.05 24.74 -6.28
C ALA A 254 -1.40 24.61 -5.75
N ALA A 255 -2.36 24.19 -6.58
CA ALA A 255 -3.79 24.14 -6.20
C ALA A 255 -4.36 22.72 -5.99
N ALA A 256 -3.57 21.66 -6.17
CA ALA A 256 -4.08 20.29 -6.12
C ALA A 256 -4.08 19.65 -4.72
N ASP A 257 -3.39 20.24 -3.73
CA ASP A 257 -3.17 19.59 -2.43
C ASP A 257 -4.32 19.84 -1.43
N ASP A 258 -4.99 20.99 -1.48
CA ASP A 258 -6.17 21.27 -0.64
C ASP A 258 -7.40 20.46 -1.06
N GLN A 259 -7.55 20.18 -2.37
CA GLN A 259 -8.72 19.44 -2.88
C GLN A 259 -8.70 17.95 -2.48
N GLN A 260 -7.53 17.38 -2.21
CA GLN A 260 -7.42 15.98 -1.77
C GLN A 260 -7.72 15.81 -0.27
N ARG A 261 -7.61 16.87 0.52
CA ARG A 261 -7.89 16.86 1.97
C ARG A 261 -9.38 16.98 2.27
N ASP A 262 -10.12 17.73 1.46
CA ASP A 262 -11.58 17.85 1.58
C ASP A 262 -12.32 16.58 1.10
N LEU A 263 -11.83 15.90 0.07
CA LEU A 263 -12.41 14.63 -0.39
C LEU A 263 -12.28 13.48 0.64
N ILE A 264 -11.28 13.54 1.53
CA ILE A 264 -11.12 12.54 2.61
C ILE A 264 -12.03 12.86 3.81
N SER A 265 -12.36 14.14 4.05
CA SER A 265 -13.34 14.52 5.07
C SER A 265 -14.77 14.16 4.65
N ASP A 266 -15.12 14.29 3.36
CA ASP A 266 -16.42 13.83 2.84
C ASP A 266 -16.54 12.29 2.80
N LEU A 267 -15.44 11.56 2.64
CA LEU A 267 -15.40 10.09 2.70
C LEU A 267 -15.44 9.53 4.14
N LEU A 268 -15.17 10.35 5.14
CA LEU A 268 -15.36 10.04 6.56
C LEU A 268 -16.61 10.73 7.15
N GLY A 269 -17.40 11.38 6.30
CA GLY A 269 -18.67 11.99 6.67
C GLY A 269 -19.62 10.96 7.28
N ASP A 270 -20.25 11.35 8.39
CA ASP A 270 -21.24 10.63 9.20
C ASP A 270 -22.56 10.32 8.46
N THR A 271 -22.54 9.99 7.17
CA THR A 271 -23.68 9.34 6.54
C THR A 271 -23.70 7.88 7.00
N VAL A 272 -24.28 7.66 8.17
CA VAL A 272 -24.86 6.37 8.54
C VAL A 272 -25.74 5.96 7.35
N PRO A 273 -25.42 4.88 6.63
CA PRO A 273 -26.31 4.41 5.58
C PRO A 273 -27.65 4.11 6.21
N THR A 274 -28.69 4.82 5.78
CA THR A 274 -30.07 4.48 6.13
C THR A 274 -30.25 3.01 5.78
N PRO A 275 -30.61 2.15 6.76
CA PRO A 275 -30.78 0.73 6.49
C PRO A 275 -31.79 0.55 5.34
N PRO A 276 -31.59 -0.45 4.47
CA PRO A 276 -32.60 -0.77 3.46
C PRO A 276 -33.94 -0.95 4.17
N SER A 277 -34.96 -0.23 3.69
CA SER A 277 -36.31 -0.30 4.24
C SER A 277 -36.69 -1.77 4.41
N ALA A 278 -37.08 -2.12 5.64
CA ALA A 278 -37.56 -3.44 5.96
C ALA A 278 -38.68 -3.82 4.96
N PRO A 279 -38.75 -5.08 4.52
CA PRO A 279 -39.89 -5.55 3.73
C PRO A 279 -41.18 -5.20 4.46
N ALA A 280 -42.17 -4.71 3.71
CA ALA A 280 -43.45 -4.28 4.25
C ALA A 280 -44.02 -5.34 5.20
N PRO A 281 -44.50 -4.95 6.40
CA PRO A 281 -45.12 -5.89 7.31
C PRO A 281 -46.30 -6.58 6.63
N PRO A 282 -46.54 -7.88 6.92
CA PRO A 282 -47.73 -8.56 6.43
C PRO A 282 -48.99 -7.79 6.88
N PRO A 283 -50.06 -7.80 6.07
CA PRO A 283 -51.30 -7.10 6.40
C PRO A 283 -51.84 -7.55 7.75
N ASP A 284 -52.24 -6.59 8.57
CA ASP A 284 -52.75 -6.82 9.92
C ASP A 284 -53.93 -7.81 9.91
N PRO A 285 -53.98 -8.78 10.84
CA PRO A 285 -55.17 -9.58 11.07
C PRO A 285 -56.32 -8.68 11.55
N ALA A 286 -57.52 -8.99 11.06
CA ALA A 286 -58.75 -8.22 11.30
C ALA A 286 -58.99 -7.86 12.78
N PRO A 287 -59.54 -6.67 13.07
CA PRO A 287 -59.74 -6.18 14.43
C PRO A 287 -60.75 -7.04 15.19
N LEU A 288 -60.33 -7.49 16.38
CA LEU A 288 -61.21 -8.04 17.42
C LEU A 288 -61.96 -6.89 18.13
N PRO A 289 -63.21 -7.11 18.58
CA PRO A 289 -64.04 -6.07 19.17
C PRO A 289 -63.62 -5.65 20.59
N ASP A 290 -63.57 -4.34 20.76
CA ASP A 290 -63.69 -3.45 21.93
C ASP A 290 -63.42 -3.99 23.35
N ALA A 291 -62.31 -3.51 23.92
CA ALA A 291 -62.07 -3.46 25.37
C ALA A 291 -62.41 -2.05 25.93
N PRO A 292 -62.90 -1.95 27.18
CA PRO A 292 -63.46 -0.72 27.75
C PRO A 292 -62.40 0.35 28.11
N PRO A 293 -62.82 1.63 28.24
CA PRO A 293 -61.92 2.77 28.28
C PRO A 293 -61.16 2.87 29.61
N GLN A 294 -59.83 2.94 29.52
CA GLN A 294 -58.99 3.35 30.66
C GLN A 294 -58.89 4.87 30.74
N ARG A 295 -58.99 5.36 31.98
CA ARG A 295 -59.00 6.77 32.37
C ARG A 295 -57.73 7.51 31.93
N ALA A 296 -57.95 8.74 31.50
CA ALA A 296 -56.92 9.75 31.30
C ALA A 296 -56.22 10.09 32.64
N GLU A 297 -54.89 9.95 32.66
CA GLU A 297 -54.03 10.58 33.65
C GLU A 297 -53.37 11.82 33.03
N THR A 298 -53.60 12.96 33.70
CA THR A 298 -53.08 14.29 33.41
C THR A 298 -51.58 14.36 33.71
N PRO A 299 -50.71 14.82 32.79
CA PRO A 299 -49.33 15.16 33.13
C PRO A 299 -49.22 16.57 33.73
N ALA A 300 -48.47 16.66 34.84
CA ALA A 300 -48.11 17.87 35.56
C ALA A 300 -46.99 18.67 34.83
N PRO A 301 -46.77 19.96 35.18
CA PRO A 301 -45.99 20.89 34.37
C PRO A 301 -44.49 20.92 34.70
N LEU A 302 -43.71 21.11 33.63
CA LEU A 302 -42.44 21.82 33.48
C LEU A 302 -41.66 22.20 34.76
N THR A 303 -40.44 21.67 34.89
CA THR A 303 -39.36 22.27 35.69
C THR A 303 -38.09 22.47 34.86
N ALA A 304 -37.80 23.76 34.66
CA ALA A 304 -36.51 24.44 34.78
C ALA A 304 -35.27 23.92 34.03
N SER A 305 -34.90 24.75 33.06
CA SER A 305 -33.61 24.96 32.42
C SER A 305 -32.38 24.83 33.34
N THR A 306 -31.40 24.07 32.86
CA THR A 306 -30.00 24.11 33.33
C THR A 306 -29.25 25.19 32.53
N PRO A 307 -28.36 26.00 33.15
CA PRO A 307 -27.65 27.05 32.43
C PRO A 307 -26.51 26.49 31.56
N ASP A 308 -26.43 27.04 30.35
CA ASP A 308 -25.33 26.92 29.38
C ASP A 308 -23.96 27.11 30.05
N GLU A 309 -23.12 26.10 29.94
CA GLU A 309 -21.70 26.18 30.28
C GLU A 309 -20.94 26.74 29.05
N PRO A 310 -20.22 27.87 29.17
CA PRO A 310 -19.57 28.49 28.02
C PRO A 310 -18.42 27.62 27.50
N HIS A 311 -18.63 27.03 26.33
CA HIS A 311 -17.59 26.33 25.58
C HIS A 311 -16.42 27.28 25.28
N PRO A 312 -15.16 26.91 25.61
CA PRO A 312 -14.00 27.73 25.30
C PRO A 312 -13.84 27.83 23.78
N ALA A 313 -13.87 29.06 23.27
CA ALA A 313 -13.66 29.38 21.87
C ALA A 313 -12.38 28.72 21.35
N ALA A 314 -12.54 27.88 20.32
CA ALA A 314 -11.44 27.27 19.59
C ALA A 314 -10.51 28.38 19.06
N LEU A 315 -9.28 28.41 19.56
CA LEU A 315 -8.25 29.32 19.05
C LEU A 315 -7.97 28.96 17.58
N PRO A 316 -7.93 29.94 16.66
CA PRO A 316 -7.64 29.69 15.26
C PRO A 316 -6.23 29.11 15.12
N PRO A 317 -6.01 28.21 14.15
CA PRO A 317 -4.69 27.62 13.92
C PRO A 317 -3.67 28.73 13.63
N ARG A 318 -2.59 28.73 14.41
CA ARG A 318 -1.40 29.55 14.17
C ARG A 318 -0.88 29.22 12.76
N ARG A 319 -1.14 30.08 11.79
CA ARG A 319 -0.43 30.08 10.51
C ARG A 319 1.01 30.46 10.79
N GLU A 320 1.89 29.47 10.92
CA GLU A 320 3.32 29.71 10.83
C GLU A 320 3.63 30.18 9.41
N ILE A 321 3.74 31.49 9.26
CA ILE A 321 4.25 32.10 8.03
C ILE A 321 5.69 31.60 7.90
N ASN A 322 5.94 30.77 6.89
CA ASN A 322 7.27 30.27 6.60
C ASN A 322 8.12 31.43 6.05
N TRP A 323 8.79 32.15 6.96
CA TRP A 323 9.60 33.33 6.67
C TRP A 323 10.67 33.09 5.60
N LEU A 324 11.13 31.85 5.44
CA LEU A 324 12.06 31.44 4.38
C LEU A 324 11.45 31.66 2.98
N VAL A 325 10.17 31.34 2.79
CA VAL A 325 9.49 31.53 1.50
C VAL A 325 9.33 33.02 1.20
N VAL A 326 8.96 33.83 2.20
CA VAL A 326 8.86 35.29 2.07
C VAL A 326 10.22 35.90 1.67
N LEU A 327 11.30 35.43 2.29
CA LEU A 327 12.65 35.90 2.03
C LEU A 327 13.16 35.50 0.63
N LEU A 328 12.84 34.28 0.17
CA LEU A 328 13.13 33.81 -1.19
C LEU A 328 12.38 34.62 -2.27
N VAL A 329 11.11 34.93 -2.04
CA VAL A 329 10.32 35.77 -2.96
C VAL A 329 10.89 37.18 -3.01
N ALA A 330 11.21 37.78 -1.85
CA ALA A 330 11.82 39.10 -1.79
C ALA A 330 13.18 39.16 -2.51
N LEU A 331 14.01 38.12 -2.37
CA LEU A 331 15.30 38.02 -3.06
C LEU A 331 15.12 37.97 -4.59
N ASN A 332 14.18 37.16 -5.08
CA ASN A 332 13.89 37.06 -6.52
C ASN A 332 13.41 38.40 -7.11
N VAL A 333 12.55 39.13 -6.37
CA VAL A 333 12.09 40.47 -6.79
C VAL A 333 13.25 41.47 -6.85
N LEU A 334 14.17 41.43 -5.88
CA LEU A 334 15.36 42.29 -5.88
C LEU A 334 16.30 41.98 -7.06
N VAL A 335 16.53 40.71 -7.36
CA VAL A 335 17.34 40.30 -8.51
C VAL A 335 16.71 40.76 -9.82
N ALA A 336 15.40 40.57 -9.99
CA ALA A 336 14.69 41.03 -11.18
C ALA A 336 14.78 42.57 -11.34
N ALA A 337 14.60 43.32 -10.26
CA ALA A 337 14.74 44.78 -10.28
C ALA A 337 16.17 45.23 -10.65
N ALA A 338 17.20 44.54 -10.13
CA ALA A 338 18.59 44.84 -10.46
C ALA A 338 18.92 44.57 -11.94
N VAL A 339 18.39 43.48 -12.51
CA VAL A 339 18.54 43.15 -13.94
C VAL A 339 17.87 44.22 -14.81
N ILE A 340 16.64 44.63 -14.47
CA ILE A 340 15.92 45.69 -15.20
C ILE A 340 16.71 47.01 -15.16
N ALA A 341 17.23 47.39 -13.99
CA ALA A 341 18.03 48.61 -13.85
C ALA A 341 19.33 48.54 -14.69
N PHE A 342 20.00 47.39 -14.69
CA PHE A 342 21.22 47.19 -15.48
C PHE A 342 20.99 47.26 -17.00
N VAL A 343 19.87 46.70 -17.47
CA VAL A 343 19.47 46.78 -18.89
C VAL A 343 19.12 48.22 -19.27
N ALA A 344 18.44 48.95 -18.38
CA ALA A 344 18.09 50.35 -18.60
C ALA A 344 19.34 51.26 -18.68
N THR A 345 20.36 51.05 -17.84
CA THR A 345 21.59 51.85 -17.91
C THR A 345 22.40 51.58 -19.18
N ARG A 346 22.39 50.35 -19.69
CA ARG A 346 23.09 50.01 -20.93
C ARG A 346 22.43 50.52 -22.21
N SER A 347 21.12 50.78 -22.17
CA SER A 347 20.38 51.22 -23.36
C SER A 347 20.47 52.74 -23.61
N GLY A 348 21.08 53.51 -22.70
CA GLY A 348 21.16 54.98 -22.78
C GLY A 348 22.46 55.57 -23.34
N GLU A 349 23.43 54.74 -23.74
CA GLU A 349 24.72 55.19 -24.31
C GLU A 349 24.80 55.06 -25.85
N GLY A 350 23.64 54.89 -26.52
CA GLY A 350 23.51 54.83 -27.98
C GLY A 350 22.88 56.08 -28.57
#